data_AF-A0A5C7W984-F1
#
_entry.id   AF-A0A5C7W984-F1
#
_cell.length_a   1.000
_cell.length_b   1.000
_cell.length_c   1.000
_cell.angle_alpha   90.00
_cell.angle_beta   90.00
_cell.angle_gamma   90.00
#
_symmetry.space_group_name_H-M   'P 1'
#
loop_
_entity.id
_entity.type
_entity.pdbx_description
1 polymer ?
#
loop_
_entity_poly.entity_id
_entity_poly.type
_entity_poly.pdbx_seq_one_letter_code
_entity_poly.pdbx_strand_id
1 'polypeptide(L)'
;MTETEYDNRLAEIAATPLGTLADDAVLELLAERKQLTELKAEYAKVEAEAKLAAEHLAARTEAEQELARLNALITPDKPDDELIHLIEERKTWEAKLALLEGGPATEATVPEPAPVTTPQETLPETPETPVAEPVIPAEPEPILPVAIDEDFGEHRIAVSSIDPGSDLGRALAEMRANIDNMGKILDTLPGTAKRDKAFMLAVAEIDPAYAMHYADKDVLKKDNDFNLRVVMTKGQRMGGSVLAEMLPEARTGEIVLVAVKQDYRNVRFVLPQMPEYDDILAKAKSIALGRVKELKDGVDIAALIPKILQKDKAFMEEIGKIVPGAE
;
A
#
# COMPACT_ATOMS: atom_id res chain seq x y z
N MET A 1 6.85 -26.15 4.57
CA MET A 1 8.01 -27.04 4.65
C MET A 1 9.17 -26.26 5.24
N THR A 2 10.01 -26.89 6.04
CA THR A 2 11.25 -26.29 6.58
C THR A 2 12.37 -26.31 5.54
N GLU A 3 13.41 -25.48 5.67
CA GLU A 3 14.56 -25.48 4.74
C GLU A 3 15.16 -26.90 4.56
N THR A 4 15.19 -27.66 5.65
CA THR A 4 15.67 -29.04 5.69
C THR A 4 14.80 -30.00 4.89
N GLU A 5 13.49 -29.74 4.78
CA GLU A 5 12.56 -30.55 3.99
C GLU A 5 12.72 -30.32 2.49
N TYR A 6 12.99 -29.08 2.05
CA TYR A 6 13.30 -28.79 0.65
C TYR A 6 14.60 -29.48 0.21
N ASP A 7 15.63 -29.45 1.06
CA ASP A 7 16.92 -30.08 0.76
C ASP A 7 16.83 -31.60 0.70
N ASN A 8 16.10 -32.21 1.62
CA ASN A 8 15.85 -33.65 1.60
C ASN A 8 15.10 -34.07 0.33
N ARG A 9 14.05 -33.33 -0.06
CA ARG A 9 13.27 -33.65 -1.26
C ARG A 9 14.04 -33.43 -2.55
N LEU A 10 14.83 -32.36 -2.65
CA LEU A 10 15.72 -32.10 -3.78
C LEU A 10 16.80 -33.19 -3.92
N ALA A 11 17.33 -33.69 -2.80
CA ALA A 11 18.27 -34.81 -2.77
C ALA A 11 17.63 -36.14 -3.21
N GLU A 12 16.40 -36.41 -2.80
CA GLU A 12 15.62 -37.58 -3.26
C GLU A 12 15.37 -37.54 -4.77
N ILE A 13 14.94 -36.39 -5.30
CA ILE A 13 14.73 -36.22 -6.74
C ILE A 13 16.05 -36.40 -7.51
N ALA A 14 17.16 -35.88 -6.97
CA ALA A 14 18.49 -36.03 -7.58
C ALA A 14 19.01 -37.48 -7.55
N ALA A 15 18.63 -38.27 -6.55
CA ALA A 15 18.99 -39.69 -6.43
C ALA A 15 18.09 -40.63 -7.25
N THR A 16 16.99 -40.14 -7.80
CA THR A 16 16.02 -40.95 -8.55
C THR A 16 16.53 -41.25 -9.97
N PRO A 17 16.64 -42.54 -10.38
CA PRO A 17 17.14 -42.92 -11.69
C PRO A 17 16.09 -42.68 -12.80
N LEU A 18 16.17 -41.52 -13.44
CA LEU A 18 15.19 -41.07 -14.45
C LEU A 18 15.01 -42.02 -15.64
N GLY A 19 16.05 -42.77 -16.03
CA GLY A 19 15.99 -43.70 -17.17
C GLY A 19 15.11 -44.95 -16.97
N THR A 20 14.52 -45.12 -15.79
CA THR A 20 13.59 -46.23 -15.47
C THR A 20 12.14 -45.77 -15.35
N LEU A 21 11.89 -44.47 -15.47
CA LEU A 21 10.58 -43.85 -15.33
C LEU A 21 9.96 -43.60 -16.71
N ALA A 22 8.63 -43.50 -16.76
CA ALA A 22 7.92 -43.02 -17.95
C ALA A 22 8.18 -41.53 -18.16
N ASP A 23 8.16 -41.07 -19.41
CA ASP A 23 8.48 -39.68 -19.79
C ASP A 23 7.64 -38.65 -19.02
N ASP A 24 6.34 -38.93 -18.79
CA ASP A 24 5.46 -38.05 -18.01
C ASP A 24 5.89 -37.92 -16.54
N ALA A 25 6.33 -39.02 -15.92
CA ALA A 25 6.83 -39.02 -14.55
C ALA A 25 8.19 -38.31 -14.42
N VAL A 26 9.01 -38.34 -15.47
CA VAL A 26 10.26 -37.57 -15.54
C VAL A 26 9.95 -36.07 -15.62
N LEU A 27 8.96 -35.66 -16.41
CA LEU A 27 8.56 -34.26 -16.51
C LEU A 27 7.99 -33.72 -15.19
N GLU A 28 7.18 -34.51 -14.48
CA GLU A 28 6.67 -34.14 -13.16
C GLU A 28 7.80 -33.93 -12.14
N LEU A 29 8.78 -34.83 -12.08
CA LEU A 29 9.92 -34.68 -11.18
C LEU A 29 10.80 -33.46 -11.51
N LEU A 30 10.95 -33.13 -12.79
CA LEU A 30 11.68 -31.94 -13.23
C LEU A 30 10.91 -30.65 -12.88
N ALA A 31 9.58 -30.65 -13.02
CA ALA A 31 8.73 -29.54 -12.61
C ALA A 31 8.78 -29.34 -11.09
N GLU A 32 8.66 -30.42 -10.32
CA GLU A 32 8.76 -30.41 -8.85
C GLU A 32 10.13 -29.87 -8.41
N ARG A 33 11.23 -30.35 -9.00
CA ARG A 33 12.58 -29.85 -8.71
C ARG A 33 12.69 -28.35 -8.95
N LYS A 34 12.15 -27.85 -10.06
CA LYS A 34 12.17 -26.43 -10.39
C LYS A 34 11.41 -25.61 -9.33
N GLN A 35 10.19 -26.02 -9.01
CA GLN A 35 9.36 -25.37 -8.01
C GLN A 35 10.01 -25.36 -6.62
N LEU A 36 10.57 -26.49 -6.18
CA LEU A 36 11.25 -26.57 -4.88
C LEU A 36 12.50 -25.67 -4.81
N THR A 37 13.21 -25.52 -5.93
CA THR A 37 14.38 -24.63 -6.00
C THR A 37 13.96 -23.16 -5.92
N GLU A 38 12.87 -22.78 -6.60
CA GLU A 38 12.29 -21.44 -6.55
C GLU A 38 11.78 -21.11 -5.14
N LEU A 39 11.01 -22.02 -4.52
CA LEU A 39 10.51 -21.86 -3.16
C LEU A 39 11.63 -21.72 -2.13
N LYS A 40 12.72 -22.49 -2.29
CA LYS A 40 13.90 -22.38 -1.42
C LYS A 40 14.56 -21.00 -1.53
N ALA A 41 14.69 -20.49 -2.76
CA ALA A 41 15.29 -19.17 -2.99
C ALA A 41 14.44 -18.05 -2.41
N GLU A 42 13.10 -18.14 -2.52
CA GLU A 42 12.18 -17.18 -1.90
C GLU A 42 12.26 -17.22 -0.37
N TYR A 43 12.28 -18.40 0.23
CA TYR A 43 12.38 -18.54 1.67
C TYR A 43 13.69 -17.95 2.22
N ALA A 44 14.82 -18.24 1.56
CA ALA A 44 16.12 -17.67 1.91
C ALA A 44 16.14 -16.14 1.81
N LYS A 45 15.44 -15.57 0.82
CA LYS A 45 15.31 -14.12 0.66
C LYS A 45 14.50 -13.51 1.81
N VAL A 46 13.37 -14.10 2.16
CA VAL A 46 12.52 -13.66 3.28
C VAL A 46 13.28 -13.73 4.61
N GLU A 47 14.05 -14.79 4.83
CA GLU A 47 14.86 -14.93 6.05
C GLU A 47 15.98 -13.88 6.12
N ALA A 48 16.65 -13.61 5.00
CA ALA A 48 17.67 -12.56 4.92
C ALA A 48 17.08 -11.16 5.17
N GLU A 49 15.90 -10.86 4.62
CA GLU A 49 15.19 -9.61 4.86
C GLU A 49 14.73 -9.48 6.32
N ALA A 50 14.21 -10.57 6.91
CA ALA A 50 13.82 -10.59 8.31
C ALA A 50 15.02 -10.39 9.25
N LYS A 51 16.18 -10.98 8.94
CA LYS A 51 17.42 -10.80 9.69
C LYS A 51 17.92 -9.36 9.61
N LEU A 52 17.93 -8.78 8.41
CA LEU A 52 18.33 -7.39 8.21
C LEU A 52 17.38 -6.43 8.95
N ALA A 53 16.07 -6.69 8.90
CA ALA A 53 15.08 -5.91 9.65
C ALA A 53 15.29 -6.03 11.18
N ALA A 54 15.60 -7.22 11.68
CA ALA A 54 15.90 -7.44 13.09
C ALA A 54 17.19 -6.73 13.53
N GLU A 55 18.24 -6.78 12.71
CA GLU A 55 19.50 -6.05 12.96
C GLU A 55 19.27 -4.53 12.97
N HIS A 56 18.49 -4.03 12.02
CA HIS A 56 18.14 -2.61 11.93
C HIS A 56 17.29 -2.15 13.12
N LEU A 57 16.33 -2.96 13.55
CA LEU A 57 15.53 -2.70 14.76
C LEU A 57 16.41 -2.70 16.02
N ALA A 58 17.30 -3.70 16.16
CA ALA A 58 18.22 -3.76 17.29
C ALA A 58 19.13 -2.53 17.35
N ALA A 59 19.71 -2.12 16.21
CA ALA A 59 20.54 -0.92 16.12
C ALA A 59 19.77 0.36 16.47
N ARG A 60 18.50 0.46 16.09
CA ARG A 60 17.62 1.57 16.48
C ARG A 60 17.38 1.59 17.99
N THR A 61 17.02 0.45 18.57
CA THR A 61 16.76 0.36 20.01
C THR A 61 17.99 0.67 20.85
N GLU A 62 19.19 0.26 20.38
CA GLU A 62 20.46 0.61 21.02
C GLU A 62 20.68 2.13 21.02
N ALA A 63 20.50 2.78 19.85
CA ALA A 63 20.66 4.22 19.73
C ALA A 63 19.65 4.99 20.60
N GLU A 64 18.40 4.55 20.67
CA GLU A 64 17.38 5.17 21.53
C GLU A 64 17.70 5.03 23.02
N GLN A 65 18.18 3.85 23.45
CA GLN A 65 18.59 3.62 24.85
C GLN A 65 19.79 4.49 25.23
N GLU A 66 20.77 4.62 24.35
CA GLU A 66 21.96 5.42 24.62
C GLU A 66 21.64 6.92 24.64
N LEU A 67 20.74 7.39 23.77
CA LEU A 67 20.22 8.75 23.84
C LEU A 67 19.44 9.02 25.13
N ALA A 68 18.65 8.06 25.60
CA ALA A 68 17.96 8.17 26.88
C ALA A 68 18.95 8.25 28.05
N ARG A 69 20.02 7.44 28.03
CA ARG A 69 21.12 7.48 29.02
C ARG A 69 21.82 8.84 29.04
N LEU A 70 22.19 9.34 27.86
CA LEU A 70 22.87 10.63 27.71
C LEU A 70 21.97 11.79 28.15
N ASN A 71 20.69 11.77 27.80
CA ASN A 71 19.72 12.77 28.26
C ASN A 71 19.54 12.77 29.79
N ALA A 72 19.62 11.60 30.44
CA ALA A 72 19.60 11.52 31.90
C ALA A 72 20.90 12.02 32.55
N LEU A 73 22.03 11.94 31.84
CA LEU A 73 23.35 12.39 32.29
C LEU A 73 23.61 13.89 32.06
N ILE A 74 22.91 14.53 31.13
CA ILE A 74 23.03 15.96 30.83
C ILE A 74 22.20 16.73 31.86
N THR A 75 22.84 17.12 32.96
CA THR A 75 22.20 17.86 34.06
C THR A 75 22.96 19.15 34.37
N PRO A 76 22.29 20.26 34.73
CA PRO A 76 22.92 21.59 34.86
C PRO A 76 23.97 21.72 35.97
N ASP A 77 24.09 20.73 36.85
CA ASP A 77 25.03 20.67 37.97
C ASP A 77 26.43 20.16 37.59
N LYS A 78 26.60 19.70 36.35
CA LYS A 78 27.88 19.22 35.83
C LYS A 78 28.77 20.36 35.31
N PRO A 79 30.11 20.18 35.31
CA PRO A 79 31.02 21.16 34.75
C PRO A 79 30.83 21.32 33.24
N ASP A 80 31.02 22.55 32.74
CA ASP A 80 30.77 22.92 31.34
C ASP A 80 31.53 22.03 30.33
N ASP A 81 32.78 21.66 30.62
CA ASP A 81 33.59 20.78 29.76
C ASP A 81 32.99 19.36 29.64
N GLU A 82 32.39 18.83 30.71
CA GLU A 82 31.71 17.52 30.70
C GLU A 82 30.38 17.60 29.95
N LEU A 83 29.64 18.71 30.11
CA LEU A 83 28.39 18.95 29.39
C LEU A 83 28.62 19.05 27.88
N ILE A 84 29.68 19.74 27.44
CA ILE A 84 30.05 19.84 26.03
C ILE A 84 30.32 18.44 25.46
N HIS A 85 31.10 17.61 26.15
CA HIS A 85 31.40 16.25 25.69
C HIS A 85 30.14 15.38 25.60
N LEU A 86 29.25 15.42 26.60
CA LEU A 86 28.00 14.66 26.59
C LEU A 86 27.05 15.10 25.46
N ILE A 87 27.03 16.40 25.15
CA ILE A 87 26.24 16.94 24.04
C ILE A 87 26.82 16.51 22.68
N GLU A 88 28.15 16.47 22.53
CA GLU A 88 28.80 15.96 21.32
C GLU A 88 28.49 14.47 21.12
N GLU A 89 28.62 13.66 22.16
CA GLU A 89 28.28 12.24 22.13
C GLU A 89 26.80 12.03 21.76
N ARG A 90 25.89 12.81 22.35
CA ARG A 90 24.47 12.80 22.01
C ARG A 90 24.24 13.11 20.53
N LYS A 91 24.91 14.12 19.97
CA LYS A 91 24.81 14.45 18.53
C LYS A 91 25.25 13.29 17.63
N THR A 92 26.28 12.54 18.02
CA THR A 92 26.72 11.38 17.23
C THR A 92 25.69 10.26 17.20
N TRP A 93 25.02 10.00 18.34
CA TRP A 93 23.94 9.01 18.42
C TRP A 93 22.66 9.48 17.72
N GLU A 94 22.31 10.77 17.79
CA GLU A 94 21.21 11.36 17.02
C GLU A 94 21.47 11.24 15.51
N ALA A 95 22.70 11.47 15.06
CA ALA A 95 23.08 11.28 13.66
C ALA A 95 23.02 9.80 13.23
N LYS A 96 23.45 8.87 14.10
CA LYS A 96 23.34 7.41 13.86
C LYS A 96 21.86 7.00 13.74
N LEU A 97 21.00 7.50 14.61
CA LEU A 97 19.56 7.24 14.57
C LEU A 97 18.91 7.84 13.31
N ALA A 98 19.24 9.08 12.95
CA ALA A 98 18.73 9.73 11.74
C ALA A 98 19.13 8.98 10.46
N LEU A 99 20.36 8.43 10.41
CA LEU A 99 20.84 7.62 9.28
C LEU A 99 20.09 6.28 9.18
N LEU A 100 19.79 5.64 10.31
CA LEU A 100 18.94 4.43 10.36
C LEU A 100 17.48 4.76 9.96
N GLU A 101 16.96 5.94 10.30
CA GLU A 101 15.60 6.37 9.96
C GLU A 101 15.47 6.95 8.53
N GLY A 102 16.57 7.06 7.77
CA GLY A 102 16.56 7.54 6.39
C GLY A 102 16.41 9.06 6.23
N GLY A 103 16.72 9.85 7.26
CA GLY A 103 16.66 11.31 7.23
C GLY A 103 18.00 11.99 6.94
N PRO A 104 18.04 13.15 6.24
CA PRO A 104 19.24 13.97 6.18
C PRO A 104 19.46 14.66 7.53
N ALA A 105 20.71 14.60 8.03
CA ALA A 105 21.13 15.26 9.26
C ALA A 105 20.79 16.75 9.22
N THR A 106 19.83 17.18 10.05
CA THR A 106 19.38 18.57 10.11
C THR A 106 19.92 19.23 11.36
N GLU A 107 20.65 20.32 11.15
CA GLU A 107 21.20 21.21 12.17
C GLU A 107 20.13 21.77 13.10
N ALA A 108 20.50 21.83 14.37
CA ALA A 108 19.68 22.25 15.50
C ALA A 108 19.21 23.72 15.38
N THR A 109 17.92 23.94 15.64
CA THR A 109 17.40 25.22 16.12
C THR A 109 16.84 25.02 17.53
N VAL A 110 17.38 25.79 18.46
CA VAL A 110 17.09 25.82 19.90
C VAL A 110 15.68 26.39 20.16
N PRO A 111 14.85 25.82 21.06
CA PRO A 111 13.69 26.51 21.59
C PRO A 111 13.99 27.13 22.97
N GLU A 112 13.69 28.43 23.09
CA GLU A 112 13.56 29.17 24.36
C GLU A 112 12.24 28.77 25.08
N PRO A 113 12.15 28.85 26.43
CA PRO A 113 11.18 28.09 27.21
C PRO A 113 9.87 28.85 27.48
N ALA A 114 8.76 28.09 27.56
CA ALA A 114 7.48 28.58 28.08
C ALA A 114 7.45 28.53 29.62
N PRO A 115 6.75 29.47 30.30
CA PRO A 115 6.61 29.44 31.75
C PRO A 115 5.38 28.66 32.22
N VAL A 116 5.65 27.75 33.15
CA VAL A 116 4.96 27.49 34.45
C VAL A 116 3.43 27.34 34.46
N THR A 117 3.02 26.10 34.69
CA THR A 117 1.71 25.64 35.21
C THR A 117 1.47 26.03 36.67
N THR A 118 0.22 26.36 37.02
CA THR A 118 -0.32 26.37 38.39
C THR A 118 -1.35 25.23 38.56
N PRO A 119 -1.40 24.51 39.72
CA PRO A 119 -2.36 23.44 40.01
C PRO A 119 -3.42 23.79 41.09
N GLN A 120 -4.46 22.93 41.21
CA GLN A 120 -5.58 22.82 42.21
C GLN A 120 -6.97 23.10 41.59
N GLU A 121 -8.10 22.43 41.91
CA GLU A 121 -8.46 21.44 42.93
C GLU A 121 -9.83 20.79 42.60
N THR A 122 -10.01 19.54 43.07
CA THR A 122 -11.19 18.86 43.67
C THR A 122 -12.64 18.91 43.12
N LEU A 123 -13.17 17.69 43.01
CA LEU A 123 -14.56 17.14 42.93
C LEU A 123 -15.53 17.63 44.05
N PRO A 124 -16.88 17.49 43.93
CA PRO A 124 -17.58 16.22 44.33
C PRO A 124 -18.91 15.81 43.61
N GLU A 125 -19.09 14.48 43.47
CA GLU A 125 -20.23 13.53 43.73
C GLU A 125 -21.73 13.87 43.42
N THR A 126 -22.44 13.14 42.51
CA THR A 126 -23.36 11.92 42.63
C THR A 126 -24.86 12.33 42.88
N PRO A 127 -25.99 11.57 42.58
CA PRO A 127 -26.17 10.12 42.31
C PRO A 127 -27.28 9.60 41.30
N GLU A 128 -27.18 8.29 40.97
CA GLU A 128 -28.20 7.19 40.80
C GLU A 128 -29.26 7.06 39.64
N THR A 129 -29.03 6.05 38.74
CA THR A 129 -29.83 4.87 38.20
C THR A 129 -31.37 4.90 37.94
N PRO A 130 -32.09 3.90 37.32
CA PRO A 130 -31.74 2.55 36.75
C PRO A 130 -32.48 2.02 35.44
N VAL A 131 -31.96 0.91 34.86
CA VAL A 131 -32.60 -0.36 34.33
C VAL A 131 -33.45 -0.41 33.03
N ALA A 132 -33.08 -1.30 32.06
CA ALA A 132 -33.82 -2.53 31.63
C ALA A 132 -33.33 -3.18 30.28
N GLU A 133 -32.94 -4.47 30.32
CA GLU A 133 -32.90 -5.46 29.20
C GLU A 133 -34.23 -6.27 29.16
N PRO A 134 -34.66 -6.93 28.04
CA PRO A 134 -34.37 -8.38 27.83
C PRO A 134 -34.41 -8.98 26.37
N VAL A 135 -33.46 -9.87 26.05
CA VAL A 135 -33.53 -11.33 25.66
C VAL A 135 -34.36 -11.92 24.46
N ILE A 136 -33.64 -12.40 23.39
CA ILE A 136 -33.59 -13.74 22.65
C ILE A 136 -34.86 -14.34 21.94
N PRO A 137 -34.90 -15.37 21.00
CA PRO A 137 -33.97 -16.09 20.05
C PRO A 137 -34.47 -16.29 18.57
N ALA A 138 -33.64 -16.82 17.65
CA ALA A 138 -33.85 -18.11 16.91
C ALA A 138 -33.00 -18.28 15.62
N GLU A 139 -32.20 -19.35 15.55
CA GLU A 139 -31.66 -19.97 14.31
C GLU A 139 -32.74 -20.79 13.57
N PRO A 140 -32.55 -21.11 12.27
CA PRO A 140 -31.98 -22.42 11.92
C PRO A 140 -31.03 -22.40 10.69
N GLU A 141 -29.97 -23.22 10.70
CA GLU A 141 -29.24 -23.66 9.49
C GLU A 141 -30.07 -24.70 8.69
N PRO A 142 -29.91 -24.89 7.34
CA PRO A 142 -28.86 -25.77 6.80
C PRO A 142 -28.32 -25.55 5.34
N ILE A 143 -27.03 -25.88 5.13
CA ILE A 143 -26.34 -26.60 4.01
C ILE A 143 -26.18 -25.96 2.58
N LEU A 144 -24.91 -25.59 2.27
CA LEU A 144 -24.06 -25.59 1.03
C LEU A 144 -24.71 -25.73 -0.39
N PRO A 145 -24.26 -24.93 -1.39
CA PRO A 145 -23.06 -25.29 -2.18
C PRO A 145 -22.12 -24.11 -2.52
N VAL A 146 -20.88 -24.47 -2.88
CA VAL A 146 -19.82 -23.56 -3.36
C VAL A 146 -20.30 -22.77 -4.58
N ALA A 147 -20.63 -21.49 -4.38
CA ALA A 147 -20.76 -20.52 -5.45
C ALA A 147 -19.50 -19.64 -5.43
N ILE A 148 -18.77 -19.65 -6.53
CA ILE A 148 -17.75 -18.64 -6.81
C ILE A 148 -18.49 -17.31 -6.80
N ASP A 149 -18.11 -16.44 -5.86
CA ASP A 149 -18.80 -15.20 -5.55
C ASP A 149 -18.83 -14.29 -6.78
N GLU A 150 -20.00 -14.11 -7.38
CA GLU A 150 -20.24 -13.18 -8.49
C GLU A 150 -20.15 -11.71 -8.02
N ASP A 151 -20.01 -11.46 -6.72
CA ASP A 151 -19.85 -10.12 -6.11
C ASP A 151 -18.39 -9.68 -5.90
N PHE A 152 -17.42 -10.40 -6.49
CA PHE A 152 -16.01 -10.00 -6.47
C PHE A 152 -15.77 -8.72 -7.31
N GLY A 153 -16.06 -7.58 -6.69
CA GLY A 153 -16.03 -6.26 -7.33
C GLY A 153 -17.04 -5.25 -6.79
N GLU A 154 -17.99 -5.66 -5.93
CA GLU A 154 -19.03 -4.77 -5.38
C GLU A 154 -18.92 -4.50 -3.87
N HIS A 155 -17.87 -4.99 -3.21
CA HIS A 155 -17.63 -4.66 -1.81
C HIS A 155 -17.28 -3.17 -1.65
N ARG A 156 -18.32 -2.35 -1.45
CA ARG A 156 -18.22 -1.06 -0.77
C ARG A 156 -17.71 -1.35 0.63
N ILE A 157 -16.42 -1.10 0.83
CA ILE A 157 -15.77 -1.33 2.11
C ILE A 157 -16.32 -0.34 3.13
N ALA A 158 -16.74 -0.87 4.27
CA ALA A 158 -17.21 -0.12 5.41
C ALA A 158 -16.13 0.89 5.87
N VAL A 159 -16.51 2.17 5.85
CA VAL A 159 -15.76 3.29 6.41
C VAL A 159 -15.50 2.98 7.89
N SER A 160 -14.24 2.81 8.28
CA SER A 160 -13.84 3.04 9.67
C SER A 160 -14.26 4.47 9.99
N SER A 161 -15.30 4.62 10.79
CA SER A 161 -16.01 5.88 11.02
C SER A 161 -15.06 6.92 11.61
N ILE A 162 -14.54 7.80 10.76
CA ILE A 162 -13.84 9.01 11.21
C ILE A 162 -14.89 9.86 11.89
N ASP A 163 -14.68 10.18 13.16
CA ASP A 163 -15.58 11.04 13.92
C ASP A 163 -15.72 12.40 13.19
N PRO A 164 -16.92 12.79 12.76
CA PRO A 164 -17.16 14.09 12.12
C PRO A 164 -16.75 15.28 13.02
N GLY A 165 -16.74 15.09 14.34
CA GLY A 165 -16.34 16.11 15.31
C GLY A 165 -14.82 16.31 15.43
N SER A 166 -14.02 15.33 15.00
CA SER A 166 -12.56 15.34 15.05
C SER A 166 -11.94 16.31 14.04
N ASP A 167 -10.67 16.67 14.24
CA ASP A 167 -9.94 17.54 13.31
C ASP A 167 -9.85 16.94 11.90
N LEU A 168 -9.67 15.62 11.80
CA LEU A 168 -9.68 14.89 10.51
C LEU A 168 -11.08 14.88 9.87
N GLY A 169 -12.13 14.69 10.68
CA GLY A 169 -13.52 14.76 10.21
C GLY A 169 -13.86 16.15 9.65
N ARG A 170 -13.43 17.21 10.32
CA ARG A 170 -13.60 18.60 9.85
C ARG A 170 -12.82 18.86 8.57
N ALA A 171 -11.57 18.40 8.49
CA ALA A 171 -10.76 18.52 7.28
C ALA A 171 -11.45 17.83 6.09
N LEU A 172 -11.99 16.63 6.26
CA LEU A 172 -12.75 15.93 5.22
C LEU A 172 -14.03 16.69 4.82
N ALA A 173 -14.76 17.24 5.79
CA ALA A 173 -15.95 18.05 5.51
C ALA A 173 -15.59 19.29 4.68
N GLU A 174 -14.46 19.95 5.00
CA GLU A 174 -13.97 21.11 4.24
C GLU A 174 -13.54 20.72 2.82
N MET A 175 -12.82 19.60 2.64
CA MET A 175 -12.44 19.09 1.32
C MET A 175 -13.67 18.77 0.45
N ARG A 176 -14.71 18.15 1.04
CA ARG A 176 -15.98 17.86 0.35
C ARG A 176 -16.75 19.12 -0.02
N ALA A 177 -16.71 20.14 0.82
CA ALA A 177 -17.37 21.42 0.57
C ALA A 177 -16.63 22.26 -0.48
N ASN A 178 -15.30 22.16 -0.55
CA ASN A 178 -14.48 22.91 -1.49
C ASN A 178 -13.32 22.06 -2.04
N ILE A 179 -13.64 21.27 -3.07
CA ILE A 179 -12.71 20.31 -3.71
C ILE A 179 -11.47 21.00 -4.27
N ASP A 180 -11.57 22.26 -4.74
CA ASP A 180 -10.44 23.01 -5.30
C ASP A 180 -9.38 23.36 -4.24
N ASN A 181 -9.76 23.44 -2.97
CA ASN A 181 -8.85 23.68 -1.85
C ASN A 181 -8.28 22.39 -1.24
N MET A 182 -8.71 21.21 -1.69
CA MET A 182 -8.31 19.93 -1.10
C MET A 182 -6.79 19.76 -1.01
N GLY A 183 -6.04 20.12 -2.05
CA GLY A 183 -4.57 20.08 -2.02
C GLY A 183 -3.97 20.94 -0.91
N LYS A 184 -4.47 22.17 -0.75
CA LYS A 184 -4.01 23.08 0.33
C LYS A 184 -4.31 22.51 1.71
N ILE A 185 -5.49 21.92 1.89
CA ILE A 185 -5.85 21.29 3.16
C ILE A 185 -4.88 20.14 3.45
N LEU A 186 -4.68 19.23 2.48
CA LEU A 186 -3.75 18.11 2.61
C LEU A 186 -2.30 18.54 2.84
N ASP A 187 -1.84 19.65 2.25
CA ASP A 187 -0.51 20.21 2.50
C ASP A 187 -0.31 20.57 3.97
N THR A 188 -1.32 21.17 4.60
CA THR A 188 -1.25 21.63 6.00
C THR A 188 -1.38 20.52 7.04
N LEU A 189 -1.85 19.34 6.64
CA LEU A 189 -2.05 18.23 7.57
C LEU A 189 -0.73 17.60 8.03
N PRO A 190 -0.65 17.16 9.30
CA PRO A 190 0.52 16.49 9.83
C PRO A 190 0.76 15.15 9.13
N GLY A 191 2.01 14.68 9.14
CA GLY A 191 2.38 13.38 8.58
C GLY A 191 1.59 12.21 9.19
N THR A 192 1.17 12.32 10.45
CA THR A 192 0.31 11.32 11.11
C THR A 192 -1.03 11.13 10.41
N ALA A 193 -1.65 12.20 9.91
CA ALA A 193 -2.89 12.12 9.13
C ALA A 193 -2.65 11.43 7.77
N LYS A 194 -1.53 11.72 7.12
CA LYS A 194 -1.13 11.13 5.83
C LYS A 194 -0.73 9.65 5.95
N ARG A 195 -0.45 9.18 7.16
CA ARG A 195 -0.21 7.77 7.51
C ARG A 195 -1.48 7.04 7.93
N ASP A 196 -2.54 7.77 8.28
CA ASP A 196 -3.80 7.17 8.70
C ASP A 196 -4.54 6.59 7.48
N LYS A 197 -4.64 5.27 7.46
CA LYS A 197 -5.27 4.53 6.37
C LYS A 197 -6.75 4.87 6.21
N ALA A 198 -7.50 4.97 7.31
CA ALA A 198 -8.93 5.25 7.26
C ALA A 198 -9.18 6.65 6.70
N PHE A 199 -8.39 7.62 7.16
CA PHE A 199 -8.41 8.99 6.65
C PHE A 199 -8.10 9.05 5.16
N MET A 200 -6.99 8.46 4.72
CA MET A 200 -6.60 8.51 3.30
C MET A 200 -7.57 7.75 2.38
N LEU A 201 -8.24 6.70 2.87
CA LEU A 201 -9.34 6.06 2.14
C LEU A 201 -10.56 6.97 2.03
N ALA A 202 -10.90 7.72 3.09
CA ALA A 202 -11.97 8.72 3.02
C ALA A 202 -11.63 9.89 2.08
N VAL A 203 -10.35 10.27 1.97
CA VAL A 203 -9.88 11.21 0.94
C VAL A 203 -10.03 10.60 -0.46
N ALA A 204 -9.79 9.29 -0.62
CA ALA A 204 -9.93 8.60 -1.90
C ALA A 204 -11.38 8.58 -2.42
N GLU A 205 -12.37 8.61 -1.53
CA GLU A 205 -13.78 8.78 -1.92
C GLU A 205 -14.05 10.14 -2.60
N ILE A 206 -13.26 11.17 -2.24
CA ILE A 206 -13.33 12.49 -2.87
C ILE A 206 -12.53 12.45 -4.18
N ASP A 207 -11.25 12.09 -4.08
CA ASP A 207 -10.34 11.96 -5.22
C ASP A 207 -9.24 10.91 -4.96
N PRO A 208 -9.31 9.74 -5.63
CA PRO A 208 -8.35 8.65 -5.45
C PRO A 208 -6.92 9.03 -5.81
N ALA A 209 -6.72 9.90 -6.82
CA ALA A 209 -5.38 10.28 -7.24
C ALA A 209 -4.73 11.18 -6.20
N TYR A 210 -5.48 12.11 -5.61
CA TYR A 210 -4.97 12.94 -4.50
C TYR A 210 -4.68 12.12 -3.26
N ALA A 211 -5.55 11.16 -2.91
CA ALA A 211 -5.27 10.25 -1.80
C ALA A 211 -3.94 9.52 -2.01
N MET A 212 -3.71 8.99 -3.21
CA MET A 212 -2.44 8.33 -3.53
C MET A 212 -1.25 9.31 -3.56
N HIS A 213 -1.44 10.55 -4.04
CA HIS A 213 -0.38 11.57 -4.07
C HIS A 213 0.14 11.89 -2.67
N TYR A 214 -0.79 12.17 -1.75
CA TYR A 214 -0.51 12.65 -0.40
C TYR A 214 -0.26 11.55 0.65
N ALA A 215 -0.62 10.30 0.34
CA ALA A 215 -0.36 9.18 1.22
C ALA A 215 1.13 9.07 1.57
N ASP A 216 1.41 8.73 2.82
CA ASP A 216 2.77 8.56 3.30
C ASP A 216 3.51 7.49 2.46
N LYS A 217 4.68 7.86 1.96
CA LYS A 217 5.49 7.05 1.03
C LYS A 217 6.07 5.79 1.68
N ASP A 218 6.25 5.80 3.00
CA ASP A 218 6.96 4.75 3.73
C ASP A 218 5.99 3.76 4.39
N VAL A 219 4.76 4.20 4.66
CA VAL A 219 3.70 3.38 5.26
C VAL A 219 2.64 3.00 4.23
N LEU A 220 1.82 3.96 3.80
CA LEU A 220 0.61 3.66 3.04
C LEU A 220 0.89 3.32 1.57
N LYS A 221 1.81 4.02 0.89
CA LYS A 221 2.09 3.70 -0.53
C LYS A 221 2.72 2.32 -0.73
N LYS A 222 3.25 1.71 0.33
CA LYS A 222 3.77 0.33 0.33
C LYS A 222 2.74 -0.71 0.80
N ASP A 223 1.60 -0.27 1.34
CA ASP A 223 0.52 -1.15 1.76
C ASP A 223 -0.33 -1.57 0.55
N ASN A 224 -0.26 -2.85 0.21
CA ASN A 224 -0.98 -3.42 -0.94
C ASN A 224 -2.51 -3.33 -0.77
N ASP A 225 -3.05 -3.51 0.43
CA ASP A 225 -4.50 -3.41 0.68
C ASP A 225 -4.95 -1.95 0.55
N PHE A 226 -4.17 -0.98 1.04
CA PHE A 226 -4.47 0.42 0.79
C PHE A 226 -4.47 0.74 -0.72
N ASN A 227 -3.42 0.32 -1.43
CA ASN A 227 -3.27 0.57 -2.87
C ASN A 227 -4.42 -0.01 -3.69
N LEU A 228 -4.79 -1.28 -3.44
CA LEU A 228 -5.92 -1.93 -4.09
C LEU A 228 -7.22 -1.16 -3.83
N ARG A 229 -7.50 -0.80 -2.57
CA ARG A 229 -8.72 -0.08 -2.21
C ARG A 229 -8.81 1.29 -2.88
N VAL A 230 -7.73 2.07 -2.91
CA VAL A 230 -7.73 3.37 -3.59
C VAL A 230 -7.97 3.20 -5.08
N VAL A 231 -7.36 2.21 -5.73
CA VAL A 231 -7.56 1.93 -7.16
C VAL A 231 -9.00 1.48 -7.47
N MET A 232 -9.64 0.75 -6.56
CA MET A 232 -11.04 0.32 -6.71
C MET A 232 -12.04 1.45 -6.44
N THR A 233 -11.62 2.50 -5.73
CA THR A 233 -12.50 3.58 -5.31
C THR A 233 -12.86 4.49 -6.49
N LYS A 234 -14.17 4.71 -6.70
CA LYS A 234 -14.68 5.72 -7.63
C LYS A 234 -14.85 7.04 -6.89
N GLY A 235 -13.91 7.95 -7.08
CA GLY A 235 -13.96 9.29 -6.51
C GLY A 235 -15.12 10.13 -7.04
N GLN A 236 -15.50 11.16 -6.27
CA GLN A 236 -16.36 12.24 -6.75
C GLN A 236 -15.70 13.04 -7.89
N ARG A 237 -14.36 13.16 -7.83
CA ARG A 237 -13.53 13.77 -8.86
C ARG A 237 -12.57 12.74 -9.44
N MET A 238 -12.36 12.81 -10.75
CA MET A 238 -11.32 12.04 -11.46
C MET A 238 -10.10 12.95 -11.70
N GLY A 239 -9.39 13.31 -10.63
CA GLY A 239 -8.26 14.25 -10.68
C GLY A 239 -7.00 13.75 -11.37
N GLY A 240 -6.97 12.48 -11.77
CA GLY A 240 -5.84 11.87 -12.44
C GLY A 240 -5.92 10.33 -12.44
N SER A 241 -4.83 9.69 -12.83
CA SER A 241 -4.68 8.24 -12.70
C SER A 241 -3.99 7.94 -11.37
N VAL A 242 -4.64 7.13 -10.52
CA VAL A 242 -4.07 6.66 -9.24
C VAL A 242 -2.69 6.02 -9.45
N LEU A 243 -2.54 5.23 -10.52
CA LEU A 243 -1.27 4.59 -10.83
C LEU A 243 -0.15 5.59 -11.13
N ALA A 244 -0.44 6.79 -11.64
CA ALA A 244 0.59 7.80 -11.87
C ALA A 244 1.23 8.27 -10.56
N GLU A 245 0.45 8.36 -9.49
CA GLU A 245 0.86 8.84 -8.16
C GLU A 245 1.39 7.71 -7.25
N MET A 246 1.09 6.46 -7.61
CA MET A 246 1.55 5.27 -6.90
C MET A 246 3.04 4.99 -7.18
N LEU A 247 3.74 4.47 -6.17
CA LEU A 247 5.13 4.04 -6.33
C LEU A 247 5.26 2.97 -7.42
N PRO A 248 6.29 3.02 -8.30
CA PRO A 248 6.46 2.05 -9.37
C PRO A 248 6.49 0.59 -8.89
N GLU A 249 7.12 0.33 -7.75
CA GLU A 249 7.28 -1.00 -7.16
C GLU A 249 5.96 -1.56 -6.62
N ALA A 250 5.03 -0.67 -6.24
CA ALA A 250 3.71 -1.04 -5.76
C ALA A 250 2.71 -1.30 -6.91
N ARG A 251 3.06 -1.02 -8.16
CA ARG A 251 2.22 -1.29 -9.34
C ARG A 251 2.33 -2.76 -9.74
N THR A 252 1.86 -3.66 -8.89
CA THR A 252 1.78 -5.10 -9.19
C THR A 252 0.83 -5.35 -10.37
N GLY A 253 0.97 -6.50 -11.03
CA GLY A 253 0.08 -6.83 -12.15
C GLY A 253 -1.39 -6.94 -11.71
N GLU A 254 -1.66 -7.46 -10.50
CA GLU A 254 -2.99 -7.41 -9.88
C GLU A 254 -3.55 -5.97 -9.81
N ILE A 255 -2.78 -5.04 -9.25
CA ILE A 255 -3.19 -3.63 -9.11
C ILE A 255 -3.44 -2.99 -10.48
N VAL A 256 -2.54 -3.23 -11.45
CA VAL A 256 -2.69 -2.69 -12.81
C VAL A 256 -3.92 -3.28 -13.51
N LEU A 257 -4.20 -4.57 -13.32
CA LEU A 257 -5.39 -5.22 -13.87
C LEU A 257 -6.67 -4.60 -13.31
N VAL A 258 -6.74 -4.38 -12.00
CA VAL A 258 -7.88 -3.69 -11.37
C VAL A 258 -8.03 -2.27 -11.91
N ALA A 259 -6.93 -1.52 -12.04
CA ALA A 259 -6.96 -0.17 -12.59
C ALA A 259 -7.42 -0.13 -14.06
N VAL A 260 -7.07 -1.14 -14.86
CA VAL A 260 -7.49 -1.29 -16.27
C VAL A 260 -8.97 -1.62 -16.38
N LYS A 261 -9.52 -2.41 -15.45
CA LYS A 261 -10.97 -2.68 -15.39
C LYS A 261 -11.78 -1.39 -15.18
N GLN A 262 -11.23 -0.42 -14.44
CA GLN A 262 -11.87 0.89 -14.22
C GLN A 262 -11.64 1.85 -15.39
N ASP A 263 -10.40 1.95 -15.88
CA ASP A 263 -10.03 2.77 -17.03
C ASP A 263 -8.94 2.06 -17.84
N TYR A 264 -9.31 1.57 -19.03
CA TYR A 264 -8.41 0.83 -19.90
C TYR A 264 -7.16 1.60 -20.30
N ARG A 265 -7.15 2.95 -20.20
CA ARG A 265 -5.98 3.79 -20.48
C ARG A 265 -4.86 3.61 -19.44
N ASN A 266 -5.15 2.96 -18.30
CA ASN A 266 -4.14 2.56 -17.33
C ASN A 266 -3.23 1.43 -17.83
N VAL A 267 -3.54 0.81 -18.98
CA VAL A 267 -2.67 -0.20 -19.62
C VAL A 267 -1.28 0.33 -19.95
N ARG A 268 -1.08 1.65 -20.02
CA ARG A 268 0.26 2.27 -20.20
C ARG A 268 1.25 1.96 -19.07
N PHE A 269 0.78 1.49 -17.92
CA PHE A 269 1.61 1.11 -16.77
C PHE A 269 1.98 -0.37 -16.75
N VAL A 270 1.46 -1.17 -17.69
CA VAL A 270 1.75 -2.60 -17.75
C VAL A 270 3.20 -2.84 -18.19
N LEU A 271 3.84 -3.85 -17.61
CA LEU A 271 5.20 -4.26 -17.95
C LEU A 271 5.24 -5.74 -18.34
N PRO A 272 6.02 -6.14 -19.36
CA PRO A 272 6.06 -7.53 -19.86
C PRO A 272 6.38 -8.60 -18.81
N GLN A 273 7.09 -8.25 -17.75
CA GLN A 273 7.44 -9.15 -16.66
C GLN A 273 6.32 -9.38 -15.63
N MET A 274 5.18 -8.68 -15.75
CA MET A 274 4.04 -8.89 -14.84
C MET A 274 3.39 -10.24 -15.14
N PRO A 275 3.08 -11.08 -14.13
CA PRO A 275 2.39 -12.35 -14.35
C PRO A 275 1.06 -12.19 -15.11
N GLU A 276 0.33 -11.11 -14.82
CA GLU A 276 -0.96 -10.79 -15.42
C GLU A 276 -0.84 -10.01 -16.75
N TYR A 277 0.35 -9.89 -17.35
CA TYR A 277 0.58 -9.05 -18.54
C TYR A 277 -0.42 -9.31 -19.68
N ASP A 278 -0.60 -10.58 -20.05
CA ASP A 278 -1.49 -10.96 -21.15
C ASP A 278 -2.97 -10.71 -20.79
N ASP A 279 -3.37 -10.99 -19.55
CA ASP A 279 -4.72 -10.73 -19.06
C ASP A 279 -5.05 -9.23 -19.05
N ILE A 280 -4.08 -8.41 -18.65
CA ILE A 280 -4.19 -6.94 -18.66
C ILE A 280 -4.39 -6.44 -20.09
N LEU A 281 -3.58 -6.92 -21.05
CA LEU A 281 -3.71 -6.53 -22.45
C LEU A 281 -5.04 -7.00 -23.04
N ALA A 282 -5.45 -8.24 -22.79
CA ALA A 282 -6.71 -8.78 -23.26
C ALA A 282 -7.90 -7.97 -22.73
N LYS A 283 -7.89 -7.64 -21.43
CA LYS A 283 -8.94 -6.83 -20.82
C LYS A 283 -8.97 -5.41 -21.38
N ALA A 284 -7.81 -4.78 -21.54
CA ALA A 284 -7.71 -3.44 -22.10
C ALA A 284 -8.23 -3.37 -23.54
N LYS A 285 -7.87 -4.35 -24.40
CA LYS A 285 -8.38 -4.47 -25.78
C LYS A 285 -9.89 -4.61 -25.81
N SER A 286 -10.45 -5.50 -24.97
CA SER A 286 -11.88 -5.73 -24.87
C SER A 286 -12.66 -4.45 -24.53
N ILE A 287 -12.21 -3.69 -23.53
CA ILE A 287 -12.85 -2.43 -23.12
C ILE A 287 -12.68 -1.36 -24.20
N ALA A 288 -11.47 -1.22 -24.77
CA ALA A 288 -11.20 -0.24 -25.82
C ALA A 288 -12.07 -0.47 -27.07
N LEU A 289 -12.24 -1.74 -27.47
CA LEU A 289 -13.11 -2.12 -28.58
C LEU A 289 -14.58 -1.83 -28.30
N GLY A 290 -15.04 -2.08 -27.07
CA GLY A 290 -16.37 -1.65 -26.61
C GLY A 290 -16.55 -0.13 -26.77
N ARG A 291 -15.54 0.64 -26.35
CA ARG A 291 -15.59 2.10 -26.42
C ARG A 291 -15.57 2.64 -27.85
N VAL A 292 -14.82 2.02 -28.76
CA VAL A 292 -14.82 2.36 -30.18
C VAL A 292 -16.19 2.07 -30.80
N LYS A 293 -16.83 0.96 -30.47
CA LYS A 293 -18.19 0.63 -30.97
C LYS A 293 -19.24 1.65 -30.51
N GLU A 294 -19.11 2.15 -29.29
CA GLU A 294 -20.00 3.19 -28.75
C GLU A 294 -19.82 4.54 -29.45
N LEU A 295 -18.58 4.91 -29.76
CA LEU A 295 -18.23 6.24 -30.26
C LEU A 295 -18.20 6.35 -31.79
N LYS A 296 -18.03 5.23 -32.52
CA LYS A 296 -17.97 5.13 -33.99
C LYS A 296 -17.01 6.18 -34.58
N ASP A 297 -17.41 6.86 -35.65
CA ASP A 297 -16.60 7.83 -36.40
C ASP A 297 -16.35 9.16 -35.66
N GLY A 298 -16.87 9.32 -34.43
CA GLY A 298 -16.79 10.56 -33.67
C GLY A 298 -15.43 10.80 -32.99
N VAL A 299 -14.45 9.91 -33.13
CA VAL A 299 -13.25 9.92 -32.30
C VAL A 299 -11.99 9.57 -33.09
N ASP A 300 -10.93 10.34 -32.84
CA ASP A 300 -9.58 10.01 -33.27
C ASP A 300 -9.08 8.75 -32.54
N ILE A 301 -9.02 7.64 -33.28
CA ILE A 301 -8.55 6.33 -32.78
C ILE A 301 -7.14 6.41 -32.22
N ALA A 302 -6.26 7.22 -32.82
CA ALA A 302 -4.88 7.36 -32.36
C ALA A 302 -4.80 8.05 -30.99
N ALA A 303 -5.78 8.91 -30.66
CA ALA A 303 -5.92 9.53 -29.35
C ALA A 303 -6.65 8.64 -28.33
N LEU A 304 -7.62 7.84 -28.78
CA LEU A 304 -8.44 6.99 -27.93
C LEU A 304 -7.73 5.72 -27.47
N ILE A 305 -6.98 5.08 -28.37
CA ILE A 305 -6.33 3.79 -28.13
C ILE A 305 -4.91 4.01 -27.61
N PRO A 306 -4.54 3.50 -26.42
CA PRO A 306 -3.17 3.59 -25.92
C PRO A 306 -2.16 2.99 -26.89
N LYS A 307 -0.99 3.66 -27.04
CA LYS A 307 0.10 3.24 -27.96
C LYS A 307 0.53 1.78 -27.82
N ILE A 308 0.45 1.20 -26.62
CA ILE A 308 0.80 -0.20 -26.39
C ILE A 308 -0.16 -1.16 -27.11
N LEU A 309 -1.45 -0.81 -27.20
CA LEU A 309 -2.45 -1.60 -27.92
C LEU A 309 -2.35 -1.39 -29.44
N GLN A 310 -1.97 -0.18 -29.88
CA GLN A 310 -1.75 0.12 -31.31
C GLN A 310 -0.65 -0.73 -31.95
N LYS A 311 0.26 -1.31 -31.15
CA LYS A 311 1.31 -2.22 -31.65
C LYS A 311 0.76 -3.58 -32.08
N ASP A 312 -0.43 -3.95 -31.62
CA ASP A 312 -1.09 -5.19 -32.03
C ASP A 312 -1.86 -4.95 -33.34
N LYS A 313 -1.31 -5.48 -34.43
CA LYS A 313 -1.89 -5.37 -35.77
C LYS A 313 -3.26 -6.02 -35.86
N ALA A 314 -3.44 -7.21 -35.28
CA ALA A 314 -4.71 -7.93 -35.33
C ALA A 314 -5.80 -7.13 -34.61
N PHE A 315 -5.46 -6.53 -33.48
CA PHE A 315 -6.37 -5.64 -32.76
C PHE A 315 -6.71 -4.37 -33.58
N MET A 316 -5.74 -3.72 -34.20
CA MET A 316 -6.00 -2.52 -35.01
C MET A 316 -6.83 -2.83 -36.27
N GLU A 317 -6.64 -3.99 -36.91
CA GLU A 317 -7.51 -4.46 -37.99
C GLU A 317 -8.97 -4.64 -37.53
N GLU A 318 -9.20 -5.11 -36.30
CA GLU A 318 -10.55 -5.18 -35.72
C GLU A 318 -11.16 -3.78 -35.51
N ILE A 319 -10.35 -2.81 -35.09
CA ILE A 319 -10.78 -1.41 -34.98
C ILE A 319 -11.13 -0.82 -36.35
N GLY A 320 -10.31 -1.08 -37.38
CA GLY A 320 -10.52 -0.60 -38.75
C GLY A 320 -11.81 -1.12 -39.40
N LYS A 321 -12.30 -2.30 -38.98
CA LYS A 321 -13.62 -2.81 -39.40
C LYS A 321 -14.79 -2.02 -38.81
N ILE A 322 -14.59 -1.35 -37.67
CA ILE A 322 -15.62 -0.56 -36.99
C ILE A 322 -15.57 0.90 -37.48
N VAL A 323 -14.36 1.45 -37.62
CA VAL A 323 -14.11 2.82 -38.08
C VAL A 323 -13.17 2.76 -39.30
N PRO A 324 -13.71 2.84 -40.53
CA PRO A 324 -12.92 2.75 -41.75
C PRO A 324 -11.88 3.87 -41.85
N GLY A 325 -10.61 3.51 -42.06
CA GLY A 325 -9.49 4.47 -42.17
C GLY A 325 -8.67 4.68 -40.88
N ALA A 326 -8.83 3.80 -39.89
CA ALA A 326 -8.08 3.80 -38.64
C ALA A 326 -6.71 3.08 -38.70
N GLU A 327 -6.27 2.63 -39.88
CA GLU A 327 -5.00 1.91 -40.13
C GLU A 327 -3.78 2.83 -40.21
#